data_AF-A0A3C0SZ70-F1
#
_entry.id   AF-A0A3C0SZ70-F1
#
_cell.length_a   1.000
_cell.length_b   1.000
_cell.length_c   1.000
_cell.angle_alpha   90.00
_cell.angle_beta   90.00
_cell.angle_gamma   90.00
#
_symmetry.space_group_name_H-M   'P 1'
#
loop_
_entity.id
_entity.type
_entity.pdbx_description
1 polymer ?
#
loop_
_entity_poly.entity_id
_entity_poly.type
_entity_poly.pdbx_seq_one_letter_code
_entity_poly.pdbx_strand_id
1 'polypeptide(L)'
;MDMQVLTEVLEHELKTAFEVKDEGAVHRYVSLMLEQSIDKKENETEHAEFREALVKMDAKTDAILLEMHEGFKRMDERFEAVDKRFEAVDKRFEDIISRFDEKFESNDKRFNDMNKRFTMMFAFMSIGFVMIGTLITVFQILG
;
A
#
# COMPACT_ATOMS: atom_id res chain seq x y z
N MET A 1 6.57 -41.79 38.21
CA MET A 1 7.07 -42.72 39.23
C MET A 1 8.10 -41.94 40.02
N ASP A 2 7.92 -41.81 41.32
CA ASP A 2 8.74 -40.94 42.18
C ASP A 2 10.20 -41.43 42.20
N MET A 3 11.16 -40.49 42.17
CA MET A 3 12.61 -40.75 42.17
C MET A 3 13.03 -41.55 43.40
N GLN A 4 12.40 -41.28 44.55
CA GLN A 4 12.63 -42.01 45.79
C GLN A 4 12.22 -43.48 45.64
N VAL A 5 11.07 -43.74 45.03
CA VAL A 5 10.56 -45.11 44.81
C VAL A 5 11.46 -45.90 43.85
N LEU A 6 11.96 -45.28 42.78
CA LEU A 6 12.90 -45.92 41.83
C LEU A 6 14.26 -46.22 42.48
N THR A 7 14.74 -45.30 43.31
CA THR A 7 16.01 -45.44 44.04
C THR A 7 15.92 -46.58 45.05
N GLU A 8 14.85 -46.62 45.85
CA GLU A 8 14.60 -47.68 46.84
C GLU A 8 14.46 -49.06 46.19
N VAL A 9 13.74 -49.15 45.06
CA VAL A 9 13.56 -50.42 44.34
C VAL A 9 14.88 -50.93 43.78
N LEU A 10 15.67 -50.06 43.14
CA LEU A 10 16.97 -50.44 42.56
C LEU A 10 17.99 -50.81 43.65
N GLU A 11 18.01 -50.09 44.77
CA GLU A 11 18.87 -50.42 45.90
C GLU A 11 18.49 -51.75 46.54
N HIS A 12 17.18 -52.00 46.73
CA HIS A 12 16.69 -53.25 47.29
C HIS A 12 17.04 -54.45 46.39
N GLU A 13 16.85 -54.33 45.08
CA GLU A 13 17.25 -55.33 44.08
C GLU A 13 18.76 -55.58 44.12
N LEU A 14 19.58 -54.54 44.16
CA LEU A 14 21.05 -54.67 44.20
C LEU A 14 21.56 -55.31 45.49
N LYS A 15 20.96 -54.99 46.64
CA LYS A 15 21.27 -55.62 47.93
C LYS A 15 20.84 -57.09 47.99
N THR A 16 19.80 -57.45 47.24
CA THR A 16 19.31 -58.84 47.17
C THR A 16 20.17 -59.67 46.22
N ALA A 17 20.64 -59.09 45.12
CA ALA A 17 21.39 -59.78 44.09
C ALA A 17 22.91 -59.89 44.37
N PHE A 18 23.48 -58.96 45.15
CA PHE A 18 24.92 -58.87 45.39
C PHE A 18 25.27 -58.72 46.88
N GLU A 19 26.45 -59.21 47.28
CA GLU A 19 27.01 -58.96 48.61
C GLU A 19 27.55 -57.52 48.69
N VAL A 20 26.75 -56.62 49.26
CA VAL A 20 27.07 -55.18 49.35
C VAL A 20 27.96 -54.90 50.57
N LYS A 21 29.18 -54.42 50.32
CA LYS A 21 30.15 -54.05 51.38
C LYS A 21 30.00 -52.63 51.90
N ASP A 22 29.49 -51.72 51.07
CA ASP A 22 29.21 -50.31 51.41
C ASP A 22 27.89 -49.91 50.75
N GLU A 23 26.83 -49.87 51.54
CA GLU A 23 25.51 -49.46 51.07
C GLU A 23 25.47 -48.00 50.62
N GLY A 24 26.30 -47.14 51.20
CA GLY A 24 26.40 -45.73 50.82
C GLY A 24 27.01 -45.55 49.42
N ALA A 25 27.92 -46.43 49.01
CA ALA A 25 28.46 -46.42 47.65
C ALA A 25 27.41 -46.83 46.61
N VAL A 26 26.58 -47.83 46.94
CA VAL A 26 25.47 -48.26 46.07
C VAL A 26 24.43 -47.15 45.93
N HIS A 27 24.02 -46.52 47.04
CA HIS A 27 23.10 -45.39 47.04
C HIS A 27 23.61 -44.26 46.12
N ARG A 28 24.85 -43.79 46.34
CA ARG A 28 25.45 -42.73 45.51
C ARG A 28 25.47 -43.06 44.03
N TYR A 29 25.81 -44.30 43.67
CA TYR A 29 25.86 -44.73 42.28
C TYR A 29 24.46 -44.79 41.64
N VAL A 30 23.47 -45.36 42.33
CA VAL A 30 22.09 -45.42 41.86
C VAL A 30 21.51 -44.02 41.70
N SER A 31 21.73 -43.11 42.67
CA SER A 31 21.29 -41.72 42.59
C SER A 31 21.89 -41.00 41.37
N LEU A 32 23.22 -41.08 41.16
CA LEU A 32 23.89 -40.45 40.01
C LEU A 32 23.38 -40.97 38.66
N MET A 33 23.15 -42.27 38.54
CA MET A 33 22.65 -42.89 37.31
C MET A 33 21.21 -42.47 36.99
N LEU A 34 20.35 -42.37 38.00
CA LEU A 34 18.96 -41.92 37.85
C LEU A 34 18.90 -40.43 37.52
N GLU A 35 19.69 -39.60 38.20
CA GLU A 35 19.81 -38.15 37.95
C GLU A 35 20.26 -37.88 36.50
N GLN A 36 21.33 -38.51 36.04
CA GLN A 36 21.82 -38.36 34.66
C GLN A 36 20.80 -38.81 33.60
N SER A 37 20.02 -39.86 33.90
CA SER A 37 19.00 -40.38 32.97
C SER A 37 17.76 -39.48 32.89
N ILE A 38 17.44 -38.76 33.97
CA ILE A 38 16.35 -37.79 34.00
C ILE A 38 16.76 -36.51 33.29
N ASP A 39 17.93 -35.95 33.62
CA ASP A 39 18.47 -34.75 32.96
C ASP A 39 18.54 -34.93 31.44
N LYS A 40 18.97 -36.10 30.98
CA LYS A 40 19.02 -36.40 29.54
C LYS A 40 17.64 -36.40 28.89
N LYS A 41 16.62 -36.93 29.55
CA LYS A 41 15.24 -36.95 29.03
C LYS A 41 14.61 -35.56 29.04
N GLU A 42 14.84 -34.79 30.09
CA GLU A 42 14.37 -33.41 30.20
C GLU A 42 14.95 -32.55 29.08
N ASN A 43 16.27 -32.63 28.90
CA ASN A 43 16.98 -31.90 27.84
C ASN A 43 16.56 -32.36 26.41
N GLU A 44 16.31 -33.66 26.20
CA GLU A 44 15.74 -34.17 24.94
C GLU A 44 14.33 -33.64 24.67
N THR A 45 13.51 -33.46 25.71
CA THR A 45 12.13 -32.95 25.61
C THR A 45 12.14 -31.45 25.30
N GLU A 46 12.95 -30.65 26.01
CA GLU A 46 13.12 -29.22 25.73
C GLU A 46 13.60 -28.97 24.29
N HIS A 47 14.56 -29.77 23.81
CA HIS A 47 15.02 -29.70 22.42
C HIS A 47 13.99 -30.15 21.38
N ALA A 48 13.03 -30.99 21.75
CA ALA A 48 11.92 -31.39 20.88
C ALA A 48 10.89 -30.25 20.77
N GLU A 49 10.51 -29.65 21.89
CA GLU A 49 9.59 -28.50 21.91
C GLU A 49 10.16 -27.30 21.15
N PHE A 50 11.45 -27.02 21.32
CA PHE A 50 12.13 -25.97 20.57
C PHE A 50 12.12 -26.23 19.06
N ARG A 51 12.37 -27.47 18.62
CA ARG A 51 12.28 -27.84 17.19
C ARG A 51 10.86 -27.69 16.65
N GLU A 52 9.86 -28.09 17.42
CA GLU A 52 8.46 -27.91 17.02
C GLU A 52 8.10 -26.42 16.87
N ALA A 53 8.57 -25.58 17.80
CA ALA A 53 8.39 -24.13 17.72
C ALA A 53 9.05 -23.53 16.45
N LEU A 54 10.25 -23.99 16.09
CA LEU A 54 10.93 -23.56 14.87
C LEU A 54 10.15 -23.95 13.60
N VAL A 55 9.64 -25.18 13.52
CA VAL A 55 8.83 -25.63 12.37
C VAL A 55 7.54 -24.81 12.26
N LYS A 56 6.86 -24.55 13.38
CA LYS A 56 5.67 -23.69 13.40
C LYS A 56 5.99 -22.25 13.00
N MET A 57 7.13 -21.72 13.43
CA MET A 57 7.58 -20.38 13.08
C MET A 57 7.89 -20.26 11.59
N ASP A 58 8.56 -21.26 11.01
CA ASP A 58 8.88 -21.32 9.59
C ASP A 58 7.61 -21.34 8.73
N ALA A 59 6.69 -22.26 9.06
CA ALA A 59 5.38 -22.33 8.38
C ALA A 59 4.57 -21.03 8.50
N LYS A 60 4.63 -20.34 9.65
CA LYS A 60 3.98 -19.04 9.83
C LYS A 60 4.67 -17.95 9.00
N THR A 61 5.98 -17.99 8.88
CA THR A 61 6.75 -17.05 8.07
C THR A 61 6.40 -17.20 6.60
N ASP A 62 6.33 -18.44 6.10
CA ASP A 62 5.88 -18.74 4.73
C ASP A 62 4.45 -18.25 4.47
N ALA A 63 3.53 -18.48 5.41
CA ALA A 63 2.16 -18.01 5.30
C ALA A 63 2.08 -16.47 5.22
N ILE A 64 2.86 -15.77 6.05
CA ILE A 64 2.94 -14.29 6.01
C ILE A 64 3.51 -13.81 4.68
N LEU A 65 4.57 -14.46 4.17
CA LEU A 65 5.18 -14.09 2.89
C LEU A 65 4.20 -14.27 1.72
N LEU A 66 3.41 -15.35 1.74
CA LEU A 66 2.36 -15.59 0.75
C LEU A 66 1.28 -14.50 0.81
N GLU A 67 0.78 -14.18 2.01
CA GLU A 67 -0.23 -13.14 2.22
C GLU A 67 0.27 -11.76 1.78
N MET A 68 1.53 -11.44 2.08
CA MET A 68 2.19 -10.21 1.62
C MET A 68 2.28 -10.16 0.10
N HIS A 69 2.68 -11.25 -0.55
CA HIS A 69 2.74 -11.34 -2.01
C HIS A 69 1.36 -11.11 -2.66
N GLU A 70 0.31 -11.72 -2.13
CA GLU A 70 -1.05 -11.48 -2.60
C GLU A 70 -1.50 -10.04 -2.33
N GLY A 71 -1.14 -9.49 -1.17
CA GLY A 71 -1.40 -8.10 -0.80
C GLY A 71 -0.78 -7.12 -1.80
N PHE A 72 0.48 -7.34 -2.18
CA PHE A 72 1.18 -6.55 -3.19
C PHE A 72 0.55 -6.71 -4.57
N LYS A 73 0.19 -7.93 -4.98
CA LYS A 73 -0.50 -8.15 -6.26
C LYS A 73 -1.82 -7.39 -6.34
N ARG A 74 -2.64 -7.43 -5.28
CA ARG A 74 -3.88 -6.64 -5.20
C ARG A 74 -3.61 -5.13 -5.23
N MET A 75 -2.47 -4.70 -4.68
CA MET A 75 -2.06 -3.30 -4.70
C MET A 75 -1.69 -2.86 -6.12
N ASP A 76 -0.93 -3.68 -6.86
CA ASP A 76 -0.56 -3.44 -8.25
C ASP A 76 -1.80 -3.34 -9.14
N GLU A 77 -2.76 -4.27 -9.01
CA GLU A 77 -4.03 -4.24 -9.76
C GLU A 77 -4.83 -2.94 -9.49
N ARG A 78 -4.80 -2.44 -8.25
CA ARG A 78 -5.44 -1.17 -7.89
C ARG A 78 -4.71 0.02 -8.47
N PHE A 79 -3.38 0.01 -8.50
CA PHE A 79 -2.59 1.07 -9.13
C PHE A 79 -2.82 1.13 -10.64
N GLU A 80 -2.82 -0.02 -11.33
CA GLU A 80 -3.17 -0.05 -12.77
C GLU A 80 -4.58 0.51 -13.04
N ALA A 81 -5.55 0.21 -12.17
CA ALA A 81 -6.90 0.76 -12.29
C ALA A 81 -6.93 2.29 -12.06
N VAL A 82 -6.07 2.80 -11.18
CA VAL A 82 -5.91 4.25 -10.96
C VAL A 82 -5.28 4.91 -12.18
N ASP A 83 -4.22 4.33 -12.75
CA ASP A 83 -3.56 4.86 -13.94
C ASP A 83 -4.54 4.97 -15.13
N LYS A 84 -5.33 3.93 -15.39
CA LYS A 84 -6.39 3.96 -16.41
C LYS A 84 -7.42 5.08 -16.19
N ARG A 85 -7.74 5.39 -14.93
CA ARG A 85 -8.66 6.50 -14.61
C ARG A 85 -8.00 7.85 -14.87
N PHE A 86 -6.71 7.99 -14.58
CA PHE A 86 -5.97 9.22 -14.89
C PHE A 86 -5.85 9.44 -16.40
N GLU A 87 -5.53 8.40 -17.19
CA GLU A 87 -5.53 8.50 -18.66
C GLU A 87 -6.90 8.94 -19.21
N ALA A 88 -7.99 8.43 -18.64
CA ALA A 88 -9.34 8.84 -19.04
C ALA A 88 -9.66 10.29 -18.64
N VAL A 89 -9.12 10.77 -17.52
CA VAL A 89 -9.22 12.18 -17.10
C VAL A 89 -8.44 13.08 -18.04
N ASP A 90 -7.21 12.71 -18.39
CA ASP A 90 -6.37 13.48 -19.32
C ASP A 90 -7.05 13.66 -20.68
N LYS A 91 -7.59 12.58 -21.26
CA LYS A 91 -8.36 12.65 -22.51
C LYS A 91 -9.57 13.58 -22.43
N ARG A 92 -10.26 13.61 -21.28
CA ARG A 92 -11.40 14.52 -21.08
C ARG A 92 -10.94 15.97 -20.96
N PHE A 93 -9.80 16.22 -20.34
CA PHE A 93 -9.23 17.56 -20.28
C PHE A 93 -8.77 18.03 -21.66
N GLU A 94 -8.13 17.17 -22.46
CA GLU A 94 -7.79 17.48 -23.85
C GLU A 94 -9.03 17.84 -24.69
N ASP A 95 -10.12 17.05 -24.60
CA ASP A 95 -11.39 17.37 -25.28
C ASP A 95 -11.98 18.71 -24.82
N ILE A 96 -11.93 19.00 -23.51
CA ILE A 96 -12.39 20.29 -22.97
C ILE A 96 -11.57 21.44 -23.55
N ILE A 97 -10.24 21.32 -23.55
CA ILE A 97 -9.32 22.34 -24.09
C ILE A 97 -9.64 22.58 -25.57
N SER A 98 -9.75 21.52 -26.37
CA SER A 98 -10.07 21.62 -27.80
C SER A 98 -11.40 22.36 -28.03
N ARG A 99 -12.44 22.06 -27.26
CA ARG A 99 -13.75 22.75 -27.36
C ARG A 99 -13.67 24.21 -26.93
N PHE A 100 -12.81 24.54 -25.97
CA PHE A 100 -12.56 25.93 -25.60
C PHE A 100 -11.89 26.68 -26.72
N ASP A 101 -10.83 26.12 -27.32
CA ASP A 101 -10.12 26.72 -28.44
C ASP A 101 -11.07 27.01 -29.62
N GLU A 102 -11.90 26.03 -30.01
CA GLU A 102 -12.92 26.23 -31.05
C GLU A 102 -13.90 27.37 -30.72
N LYS A 103 -14.33 27.47 -29.46
CA LYS A 103 -15.23 28.56 -29.02
C LYS A 103 -14.53 29.91 -29.05
N PHE A 104 -13.26 29.99 -28.65
CA PHE A 104 -12.48 31.22 -28.72
C PHE A 104 -12.31 31.66 -30.17
N GLU A 105 -11.91 30.77 -31.08
CA GLU A 105 -11.80 31.09 -32.51
C GLU A 105 -13.13 31.57 -33.11
N SER A 106 -14.24 30.93 -32.74
CA SER A 106 -15.58 31.34 -33.18
C SER A 106 -15.94 32.74 -32.66
N ASN A 107 -15.64 33.02 -31.40
CA ASN A 107 -15.84 34.34 -30.81
C ASN A 107 -14.98 35.41 -31.49
N ASP A 108 -13.71 35.12 -31.76
CA ASP A 108 -12.80 36.03 -32.48
C ASP A 108 -13.34 36.36 -33.88
N LYS A 109 -13.86 35.37 -34.60
CA LYS A 109 -14.52 35.60 -35.91
C LYS A 109 -15.73 36.53 -35.77
N ARG A 110 -16.57 36.34 -34.76
CA ARG A 110 -17.75 37.20 -34.49
C ARG A 110 -17.36 38.61 -34.10
N PHE A 111 -16.33 38.77 -33.25
CA PHE A 111 -15.80 40.08 -32.89
C PHE A 111 -15.24 40.82 -34.09
N ASN A 112 -14.48 40.13 -34.96
CA ASN A 112 -13.96 40.71 -36.19
C ASN A 112 -15.08 41.15 -37.14
N ASP A 113 -16.15 40.34 -37.30
CA ASP A 113 -17.31 40.73 -38.11
C ASP A 113 -18.04 41.94 -37.53
N MET A 114 -18.26 41.95 -36.21
CA MET A 114 -18.83 43.12 -35.51
C MET A 114 -17.99 44.38 -35.75
N ASN A 115 -16.66 44.28 -35.63
CA ASN A 115 -15.76 45.42 -35.82
C ASN A 115 -15.85 46.00 -37.25
N LYS A 116 -15.96 45.13 -38.27
CA LYS A 116 -16.19 45.55 -39.66
C LYS A 116 -17.52 46.30 -39.81
N ARG A 117 -18.60 45.78 -39.23
CA ARG A 117 -19.93 46.43 -39.27
C ARG A 117 -19.91 47.79 -38.57
N PHE A 118 -19.27 47.87 -37.40
CA PHE A 118 -19.08 49.13 -36.67
C PHE A 118 -18.30 50.15 -37.48
N THR A 119 -17.21 49.73 -38.15
CA THR A 119 -16.41 50.61 -39.01
C THR A 119 -17.25 51.13 -40.18
N MET A 120 -18.02 50.27 -40.85
CA MET A 120 -18.92 50.70 -41.93
C MET A 120 -19.98 51.68 -41.42
N MET A 121 -20.64 51.38 -40.29
CA MET A 121 -21.64 52.27 -39.70
C MET A 121 -21.05 53.64 -39.36
N PHE A 122 -19.87 53.65 -38.73
CA PHE A 122 -19.16 54.88 -38.40
C PHE A 122 -18.82 55.70 -39.64
N ALA A 123 -18.38 55.05 -40.73
CA ALA A 123 -18.11 55.72 -42.00
C ALA A 123 -19.37 56.38 -42.59
N PHE A 124 -20.49 55.66 -42.68
CA PHE A 124 -21.76 56.21 -43.17
C PHE A 124 -22.26 57.38 -42.31
N MET A 125 -22.20 57.22 -40.98
CA MET A 125 -22.62 58.25 -40.03
C MET A 125 -21.75 59.50 -40.14
N SER A 126 -20.43 59.34 -40.29
CA SER A 126 -19.48 60.45 -40.47
C SER A 126 -19.78 61.25 -41.73
N ILE A 127 -20.09 60.58 -42.84
CA ILE A 127 -20.53 61.25 -44.09
C ILE A 127 -21.81 62.05 -43.84
N GLY A 128 -22.80 61.45 -43.17
CA GLY A 128 -24.06 62.14 -42.83
C GLY A 128 -23.85 63.39 -41.98
N PHE A 129 -23.00 63.31 -40.95
CA PHE A 129 -22.66 64.47 -40.11
C PHE A 129 -21.97 65.58 -40.89
N VAL A 130 -21.04 65.26 -41.78
CA VAL A 130 -20.38 66.25 -42.64
C VAL A 130 -21.41 66.95 -43.54
N MET A 131 -22.31 66.18 -44.18
CA MET A 131 -23.37 66.74 -45.01
C MET A 131 -24.29 67.68 -44.23
N ILE A 132 -24.77 67.26 -43.06
CA ILE A 132 -25.64 68.09 -42.21
C ILE A 132 -24.90 69.36 -41.76
N GLY A 133 -23.64 69.25 -41.35
CA GLY A 133 -22.80 70.39 -40.97
C GLY A 133 -22.66 71.39 -42.11
N THR A 134 -22.34 70.93 -43.32
CA THR A 134 -22.23 71.80 -44.51
C THR A 134 -23.53 72.50 -44.86
N LEU A 135 -24.68 71.82 -44.76
CA LEU A 135 -25.99 72.41 -45.00
C LEU A 135 -26.32 73.51 -43.99
N ILE A 136 -26.06 73.27 -42.71
CA ILE A 136 -26.26 74.28 -41.64
C ILE A 136 -25.39 75.51 -41.92
N THR A 137 -24.12 75.33 -42.27
CA THR A 137 -23.21 76.43 -42.59
C THR A 137 -23.68 77.23 -43.81
N VAL A 138 -24.13 76.56 -44.87
CA VAL A 138 -24.66 77.23 -46.06
C VAL A 138 -25.93 78.03 -45.73
N PHE A 139 -26.84 77.44 -44.94
CA PHE A 139 -28.08 78.12 -44.52
C PHE A 139 -27.79 79.38 -43.68
N GLN A 140 -26.81 79.33 -42.77
CA GLN A 140 -26.38 80.49 -41.97
C GLN A 140 -25.71 81.60 -42.79
N ILE A 141 -25.14 81.29 -43.96
CA ILE A 141 -24.50 82.28 -44.84
C ILE A 141 -25.52 82.90 -45.81
N LEU A 142 -26.53 82.12 -46.24
CA LEU A 142 -27.52 82.54 -47.23
C LEU A 142 -28.78 83.20 -46.63
N GLY A 143 -29.08 82.97 -45.35
CA GLY A 143 -30.18 83.62 -44.63
C GLY A 143 -29.68 84.77 -43.76
#